data_AF-A0AAN1XYV1-F1
#
_entry.id   AF-A0AAN1XYV1-F1
#
_cell.length_a   1.000
_cell.length_b   1.000
_cell.length_c   1.000
_cell.angle_alpha   90.00
_cell.angle_beta   90.00
_cell.angle_gamma   90.00
#
_symmetry.space_group_name_H-M   'P 1'
#
loop_
_entity.id
_entity.type
_entity.pdbx_description
1 polymer ?
#
loop_
_entity_poly.entity_id
_entity_poly.type
_entity_poly.pdbx_seq_one_letter_code
_entity_poly.pdbx_strand_id
1 'polypeptide(L)' 'MHQKWGSCSTSGIITLASDLAGCDSRVQDVVIVHELLHLRVHNHGKLFRTLMTVHVPYWQKLNIVAPEFVAGASKRSDRL' A
#
# COMPACT_ATOMS: atom_id res chain seq x y z
N MET A 1 -17.30 4.16 4.51
CA MET A 1 -16.06 4.90 4.16
C MET A 1 -14.98 3.86 3.98
N HIS A 2 -14.46 3.72 2.76
CA HIS A 2 -13.44 2.73 2.42
C HIS A 2 -12.11 3.14 3.07
N GLN A 3 -11.56 2.29 3.94
CA GLN A 3 -10.30 2.57 4.63
C GLN A 3 -9.14 2.32 3.66
N LYS A 4 -8.47 3.41 3.25
CA LYS A 4 -7.20 3.36 2.53
C LYS A 4 -6.08 3.22 3.53
N TRP A 5 -5.13 2.32 3.29
CA TRP A 5 -3.92 2.17 4.12
C TRP A 5 -2.91 3.30 3.94
N GLY A 6 -3.03 4.04 2.83
CA GLY A 6 -2.21 5.21 2.55
C GLY A 6 -2.78 6.09 1.44
N SER A 7 -2.18 7.27 1.29
CA SER A 7 -2.39 8.16 0.16
C SER A 7 -1.19 9.08 -0.06
N CYS A 8 -1.00 9.52 -1.29
CA CYS A 8 -0.07 10.58 -1.66
C CYS A 8 -0.84 11.74 -2.26
N SER A 9 -0.68 12.95 -1.70
CA SER A 9 -1.25 14.17 -2.26
C SER A 9 -0.46 14.61 -3.51
N THR A 10 -1.07 15.47 -4.33
CA THR A 10 -0.37 16.16 -5.42
C THR A 10 0.71 17.12 -4.94
N SER A 11 0.67 17.54 -3.67
CA SER A 11 1.73 18.32 -3.01
C SER A 11 2.87 17.46 -2.46
N GLY A 12 2.82 16.13 -2.65
CA GLY A 12 3.87 15.21 -2.20
C GLY A 12 3.79 14.83 -0.72
N ILE A 13 2.64 15.03 -0.07
CA ILE A 13 2.41 14.58 1.30
C ILE A 13 1.93 13.14 1.27
N ILE A 14 2.69 12.25 1.91
CA ILE A 14 2.30 10.87 2.14
C ILE A 14 1.60 10.76 3.49
N THR A 15 0.39 10.21 3.47
CA THR A 15 -0.38 9.86 4.67
C THR A 15 -0.46 8.34 4.74
N LEU A 16 -0.19 7.78 5.91
CA LEU A 16 -0.36 6.35 6.19
C LEU A 16 -1.38 6.19 7.31
N ALA A 17 -2.19 5.14 7.21
CA ALA A 17 -3.17 4.83 8.24
C ALA A 17 -2.46 4.29 9.50
N SER A 18 -2.88 4.74 10.69
CA SER A 18 -2.19 4.40 11.95
C SER A 18 -2.25 2.92 12.30
N ASP A 19 -3.29 2.22 11.85
CA ASP A 19 -3.46 0.78 11.99
C ASP A 19 -2.43 -0.01 11.16
N LEU A 20 -1.80 0.60 10.16
CA LEU A 20 -0.75 -0.04 9.35
C LEU A 20 0.42 -0.50 10.24
N ALA A 21 0.71 0.24 11.31
CA ALA A 21 1.77 -0.08 12.26
C ALA A 21 1.56 -1.43 12.96
N GLY A 22 0.31 -1.91 13.05
CA GLY A 22 -0.04 -3.21 13.63
C GLY A 22 -0.05 -4.35 12.61
N CYS A 23 0.12 -4.07 11.32
CA CYS A 23 0.15 -5.10 10.28
C CYS A 23 1.50 -5.82 10.20
N ASP A 24 1.51 -6.99 9.55
CA ASP A 24 2.75 -7.69 9.17
C ASP A 24 3.69 -6.75 8.41
N SER A 25 4.99 -6.79 8.70
CA SER A 25 5.98 -5.87 8.10
C SER A 25 5.99 -5.91 6.58
N ARG A 26 5.66 -7.06 5.97
CA ARG A 26 5.58 -7.20 4.52
C ARG A 26 4.41 -6.41 3.92
N VAL A 27 3.31 -6.25 4.68
CA VAL A 27 2.19 -5.38 4.31
C VAL A 27 2.62 -3.92 4.39
N GLN A 28 3.34 -3.55 5.46
CA GLN A 28 3.86 -2.21 5.66
C GLN A 28 4.79 -1.80 4.51
N ASP A 29 5.76 -2.65 4.16
CA ASP A 29 6.70 -2.42 3.06
C ASP A 29 5.98 -2.15 1.74
N VAL A 30 4.94 -2.95 1.42
CA VAL A 30 4.15 -2.76 0.20
C VAL A 30 3.45 -1.42 0.18
N VAL A 31 2.76 -1.04 1.26
CA VAL A 31 2.00 0.22 1.34
C VAL A 31 2.94 1.44 1.33
N ILE A 32 4.00 1.41 2.14
CA ILE A 32 4.96 2.51 2.24
C ILE A 32 5.64 2.74 0.89
N VAL A 33 6.15 1.69 0.26
CA VAL A 33 6.80 1.82 -1.05
C VAL A 33 5.80 2.26 -2.12
N HIS A 34 4.55 1.79 -2.08
CA HIS A 34 3.51 2.25 -3.00
C HIS A 34 3.33 3.77 -2.94
N GLU A 35 3.15 4.34 -1.74
CA GLU A 35 2.96 5.78 -1.58
C GLU A 35 4.22 6.58 -1.91
N LEU A 36 5.41 6.06 -1.59
CA LEU A 36 6.67 6.69 -1.99
C LEU A 36 6.85 6.73 -3.50
N LEU A 37 6.43 5.67 -4.22
CA LEU A 37 6.52 5.64 -5.68
C LEU A 37 5.59 6.67 -6.34
N HIS A 38 4.46 7.03 -5.71
CA HIS A 38 3.58 8.09 -6.22
C HIS A 38 4.27 9.45 -6.33
N LEU A 39 5.31 9.72 -5.53
CA LEU A 39 6.12 10.93 -5.64
C LEU A 39 6.88 11.04 -6.98
N ARG A 40 7.08 9.92 -7.67
CA ARG A 40 7.85 9.83 -8.92
C ARG A 40 7.01 9.36 -10.10
N VAL A 41 6.05 8.48 -9.86
CA VAL A 41 5.24 7.81 -10.88
C VAL A 41 3.79 7.75 -10.40
N HIS A 42 2.97 8.68 -10.89
CA HIS A 42 1.56 8.84 -10.48
C HIS A 42 0.63 7.71 -10.96
N ASN A 43 1.03 6.94 -11.97
CA ASN A 43 0.18 5.94 -12.62
C ASN A 43 0.73 4.53 -12.37
N HIS A 44 -0.15 3.55 -12.09
CA HIS A 44 0.21 2.14 -11.84
C HIS A 44 0.58 1.32 -13.09
N GLY A 45 1.19 1.95 -14.09
CA GLY A 45 1.59 1.35 -15.36
C GLY A 45 2.79 0.40 -15.24
N LYS A 46 3.36 -0.01 -16.38
CA LYS A 46 4.50 -0.93 -16.43
C LYS A 46 5.67 -0.45 -15.56
N LEU A 47 6.02 0.84 -15.64
CA LEU A 47 7.10 1.43 -14.86
C LEU A 47 6.87 1.30 -13.35
N PHE A 48 5.66 1.63 -12.87
CA PHE A 48 5.32 1.50 -11.45
C PHE A 48 5.46 0.06 -10.97
N ARG A 49 4.93 -0.90 -11.72
CA ARG A 49 5.03 -2.33 -11.38
C ARG A 49 6.48 -2.81 -11.38
N THR A 50 7.30 -2.33 -12.31
CA THR A 50 8.74 -2.63 -12.32
C THR A 50 9.42 -2.11 -11.07
N LEU A 51 9.18 -0.86 -10.67
CA LEU A 51 9.76 -0.28 -9.46
C LEU A 51 9.28 -0.98 -8.19
N MET A 52 8.00 -1.32 -8.10
CA MET A 52 7.47 -2.16 -7.00
C MET A 52 8.21 -3.49 -6.90
N THR A 53 8.43 -4.19 -8.03
CA THR A 53 9.17 -5.47 -8.03
C THR A 53 10.63 -5.30 -7.63
N VAL A 54 11.27 -4.19 -8.00
CA VAL A 54 12.67 -3.91 -7.60
C VAL A 54 12.77 -3.68 -6.10
N HIS A 55 11.86 -2.92 -5.51
CA HIS A 55 11.95 -2.53 -4.10
C HIS A 55 11.32 -3.54 -3.13
N VAL A 56 10.24 -4.19 -3.54
CA VAL A 56 9.47 -5.13 -2.70
C VAL A 56 9.19 -6.40 -3.50
N PRO A 57 10.20 -7.22 -3.86
CA PRO A 57 10.05 -8.31 -4.84
C PRO A 57 8.99 -9.36 -4.53
N TYR A 58 8.57 -9.46 -3.27
CA TYR A 58 7.53 -10.37 -2.81
C TYR A 58 6.11 -9.78 -2.88
N TRP A 59 5.94 -8.52 -3.30
CA TRP A 59 4.67 -7.79 -3.28
C TRP A 59 3.53 -8.47 -4.03
N GLN A 60 3.85 -9.21 -5.10
CA GLN A 60 2.87 -9.96 -5.90
C GLN A 60 2.33 -11.22 -5.19
N LYS A 61 3.11 -11.77 -4.26
CA LYS A 61 2.71 -12.98 -3.49
C LYS A 61 1.79 -12.63 -2.34
N LEU A 62 1.88 -11.40 -1.87
CA LEU A 62 0.94 -10.86 -0.92
C LEU A 62 -0.26 -10.40 -1.73
N ASN A 63 -1.42 -11.03 -1.57
CA ASN A 63 -2.65 -10.70 -2.29
C ASN A 63 -3.25 -9.35 -1.82
N ILE A 64 -2.39 -8.33 -1.61
CA ILE A 64 -2.67 -6.99 -1.07
C ILE A 64 -2.99 -6.02 -2.21
N VAL A 65 -2.61 -6.36 -3.44
CA VAL A 65 -2.63 -5.44 -4.58
C VAL A 65 -3.82 -5.67 -5.51
N ALA A 66 -4.86 -6.31 -5.00
CA ALA A 66 -6.18 -6.17 -5.59
C ALA A 66 -6.65 -4.72 -5.34
N PRO A 67 -7.32 -4.07 -6.33
CA PRO A 67 -7.91 -2.75 -6.14
C PRO A 67 -8.88 -2.68 -4.94
N GLU A 68 -9.33 -3.83 -4.44
CA GLU A 68 -10.21 -3.99 -3.29
C GLU A 68 -9.55 -3.65 -1.94
N PHE A 69 -8.22 -3.75 -1.78
CA PHE A 69 -7.56 -3.54 -0.47
C PHE A 69 -7.17 -2.09 -0.18
N VAL A 70 -7.02 -1.26 -1.22
CA VAL A 70 -7.01 0.21 -1.06
C VAL A 70 -8.42 0.70 -0.70
N ALA A 71 -9.44 -0.14 -0.91
CA ALA A 71 -10.83 0.16 -0.62
C ALA A 71 -11.38 -0.66 0.57
N GLY A 72 -10.67 -0.70 1.70
CA GLY A 72 -11.21 -1.16 2.97
C GLY A 72 -10.92 -2.62 3.32
N ALA A 73 -9.97 -2.82 4.22
CA ALA A 73 -9.83 -4.07 4.96
C ALA A 73 -10.47 -3.94 6.35
N SER A 74 -11.80 -4.00 6.41
CA SER A 74 -12.45 -4.40 7.66
C SER A 74 -12.36 -5.92 7.77
N LYS A 75 -11.29 -6.41 8.40
CA LYS A 75 -11.39 -7.60 9.22
C LYS A 75 -10.85 -7.26 10.60
N ARG A 76 -11.78 -6.89 11.50
CA ARG A 76 -11.65 -7.23 12.93
C ARG A 76 -11.31 -8.73 12.98
N SER A 77 -10.04 -9.06 13.16
CA SER A 77 -9.66 -10.39 13.61
C SER A 77 -9.88 -10.42 15.11
N ASP A 78 -10.92 -11.15 15.52
CA ASP A 78 -11.01 -11.93 16.75
C ASP A 78 -10.12 -11.46 17.91
N ARG A 79 -10.70 -10.58 18.75
CA ARG A 79 -10.41 -10.64 20.18
C ARG A 79 -11.04 -11.93 20.70
N LEU A 80 -10.20 -12.94 20.91
CA LEU A 80 -10.33 -13.78 22.09
C LEU A 80 -9.65 -13.06 23.26
#